data_AF-A0A377E0S7-F1
#
_entry.id   AF-A0A377E0S7-F1
#
_cell.length_a   1.000
_cell.length_b   1.000
_cell.length_c   1.000
_cell.angle_alpha   90.00
_cell.angle_beta   90.00
_cell.angle_gamma   90.00
#
_symmetry.space_group_name_H-M   'P 1'
#
loop_
_entity.id
_entity.type
_entity.pdbx_description
1 polymer ?
#
loop_
_entity_poly.entity_id
_entity_poly.type
_entity_poly.pdbx_seq_one_letter_code
_entity_poly.pdbx_strand_id
1 'polypeptide(L)' 'MAHYRDLITFVADRPGHDLRYAIDASKIARELGWLPQETFESGMRKTVQWYLANESWWKQVQDGSYQGERLGLKG' A
#
# COMPACT_ATOMS: atom_id res chain seq x y z
N MET A 1 25.17 14.38 4.97
CA MET A 1 23.75 14.61 5.33
C MET A 1 22.96 13.43 4.80
N ALA A 2 21.99 12.89 5.56
CA ALA A 2 21.12 11.83 5.06
C ALA A 2 20.04 12.43 4.16
N HIS A 3 19.83 11.86 2.97
CA HIS A 3 18.75 12.23 2.06
C HIS A 3 17.64 11.16 2.14
N TYR A 4 16.37 11.54 1.97
CA TYR A 4 15.25 10.57 2.00
C TYR A 4 15.40 9.43 0.99
N ARG A 5 16.06 9.69 -0.15
CA ARG A 5 16.37 8.67 -1.17
C ARG A 5 17.23 7.53 -0.60
N ASP A 6 18.06 7.83 0.40
CA ASP A 6 19.01 6.89 0.99
C ASP A 6 18.29 5.84 1.86
N LEU A 7 16.99 6.02 2.15
CA LEU A 7 16.15 5.06 2.85
C LEU A 7 15.61 3.94 1.93
N ILE A 8 15.85 4.01 0.62
CA ILE A 8 15.33 3.03 -0.36
C ILE A 8 16.37 1.93 -0.61
N THR A 9 15.96 0.67 -0.47
CA THR A 9 16.78 -0.50 -0.82
C THR A 9 16.06 -1.36 -1.86
N PHE A 10 16.70 -1.61 -2.99
CA PHE A 10 16.18 -2.53 -4.00
C PHE A 10 16.51 -3.97 -3.60
N VAL A 11 15.52 -4.85 -3.74
CA VAL A 11 15.65 -6.30 -3.50
C VAL A 11 15.18 -7.05 -4.74
N ALA A 12 15.51 -8.34 -4.84
CA ALA A 12 15.05 -9.18 -5.96
C ALA A 12 13.52 -9.08 -6.14
N ASP A 13 13.01 -9.04 -7.36
CA ASP A 13 11.57 -8.93 -7.61
C ASP A 13 10.82 -10.22 -7.22
N ARG A 14 9.49 -10.15 -7.08
CA ARG A 14 8.64 -11.31 -6.74
C ARG A 14 8.35 -12.12 -8.01
N PRO A 15 8.50 -13.46 -8.00
CA PRO A 15 8.02 -14.30 -9.10
C PRO A 15 6.53 -14.06 -9.38
N GLY A 16 6.19 -13.79 -10.64
CA GLY A 16 4.80 -13.53 -11.05
C GLY A 16 4.27 -12.13 -10.67
N HIS A 17 5.14 -11.13 -10.50
CA HIS A 17 4.71 -9.74 -10.33
C HIS A 17 4.19 -9.17 -11.67
N ASP A 18 2.87 -9.03 -11.79
CA ASP A 18 2.28 -8.32 -12.92
C ASP A 18 2.70 -6.83 -12.89
N LEU A 19 3.27 -6.35 -13.99
CA LEU A 19 3.89 -5.03 -14.04
C LEU A 19 2.89 -3.86 -14.10
N ARG A 20 1.66 -4.14 -14.53
CA ARG A 20 0.68 -3.08 -14.77
C ARG A 20 -0.74 -3.56 -14.57
N TYR A 21 -1.41 -2.90 -13.63
CA TYR A 21 -2.86 -2.90 -13.53
C TYR A 21 -3.41 -1.52 -13.85
N ALA A 22 -4.47 -1.46 -14.64
CA ALA A 22 -5.20 -0.25 -14.95
C ALA A 22 -6.69 -0.59 -15.12
N ILE A 23 -7.56 0.19 -14.48
CA ILE A 23 -9.01 -0.01 -14.48
C ILE A 23 -9.67 1.20 -15.12
N ASP A 24 -10.61 0.96 -16.04
CA ASP A 24 -11.55 1.97 -16.52
C ASP A 24 -12.83 1.93 -15.67
N ALA A 25 -12.99 2.94 -14.80
CA ALA A 25 -14.15 3.10 -13.93
C ALA A 25 -15.29 3.93 -14.55
N SER A 26 -15.26 4.21 -15.86
CA SER A 26 -16.25 5.06 -16.52
C SER A 26 -17.67 4.49 -16.42
N LYS A 27 -17.83 3.17 -16.36
CA LYS A 27 -19.15 2.53 -16.22
C LYS A 27 -19.84 2.92 -14.93
N ILE A 28 -19.18 2.73 -13.78
CA ILE A 28 -19.76 3.02 -12.46
C ILE A 28 -19.97 4.53 -12.27
N ALA A 29 -19.11 5.36 -12.85
CA ALA A 29 -19.29 6.81 -12.83
C ALA A 29 -20.56 7.24 -13.59
N ARG A 30 -20.80 6.69 -14.78
CA ARG A 30 -22.00 7.02 -15.57
C ARG A 30 -23.29 6.44 -14.99
N GLU A 31 -23.26 5.18 -14.55
CA GLU A 31 -24.47 4.46 -14.16
C GLU A 31 -24.90 4.77 -12.73
N LEU A 32 -23.94 4.98 -11.82
CA LEU A 32 -24.21 5.17 -10.39
C LEU A 32 -23.77 6.54 -9.86
N GLY A 33 -23.15 7.39 -10.70
CA GLY A 33 -22.64 8.69 -10.28
C GLY A 33 -21.44 8.59 -9.32
N TRP A 34 -20.83 7.41 -9.19
CA TRP A 34 -19.71 7.23 -8.27
C TRP A 34 -18.45 7.92 -8.80
N LEU A 35 -17.83 8.71 -7.93
CA LEU A 35 -16.52 9.33 -8.16
C LEU A 35 -15.69 9.21 -6.88
N PRO A 36 -14.36 9.05 -6.98
CA PRO A 36 -13.50 9.03 -5.81
C PRO A 36 -13.53 10.39 -5.10
N GLN A 37 -13.66 10.36 -3.77
CA GLN A 37 -13.58 11.57 -2.94
C GLN A 37 -12.14 11.98 -2.62
N GLU A 38 -11.20 11.05 -2.71
CA GLU A 38 -9.79 11.27 -2.42
C GLU A 38 -8.96 11.20 -3.69
N THR A 39 -7.92 12.04 -3.76
CA THR A 39 -6.79 11.86 -4.67
C THR A 39 -5.77 10.90 -4.04
N PHE A 40 -4.82 10.40 -4.82
CA PHE A 40 -3.73 9.59 -4.28
C PHE A 40 -2.93 10.33 -3.19
N GLU A 41 -2.61 11.61 -3.40
CA GLU A 41 -1.84 12.41 -2.44
C GLU A 41 -2.57 12.59 -1.10
N SER A 42 -3.85 12.97 -1.15
CA SER A 42 -4.68 13.18 0.04
C SER A 42 -4.91 11.87 0.81
N GLY A 43 -5.24 10.79 0.09
CA GLY A 43 -5.38 9.46 0.65
C GLY A 43 -4.08 8.96 1.30
N MET A 44 -2.95 9.07 0.61
CA MET A 44 -1.65 8.61 1.14
C MET A 44 -1.24 9.37 2.40
N ARG A 45 -1.46 10.69 2.44
CA ARG A 45 -1.21 11.50 3.64
C ARG A 45 -2.06 11.03 4.83
N LYS A 46 -3.36 10.83 4.62
CA LYS A 46 -4.28 10.34 5.65
C LYS A 46 -3.88 8.94 6.14
N THR A 47 -3.46 8.07 5.23
CA THR A 47 -2.97 6.73 5.58
C THR A 47 -1.74 6.80 6.49
N VAL A 48 -0.71 7.58 6.13
CA VAL A 48 0.49 7.75 6.98
C VAL A 48 0.10 8.29 8.36
N GLN A 49 -0.74 9.33 8.40
CA GLN A 49 -1.22 9.90 9.67
C GLN A 49 -1.96 8.86 10.52
N TRP A 50 -2.78 8.01 9.90
CA TRP A 50 -3.50 6.96 10.58
C TRP A 50 -2.54 5.95 11.23
N TYR A 51 -1.50 5.48 10.52
CA TYR A 51 -0.52 4.55 11.10
C TYR A 51 0.25 5.14 12.28
N LEU A 52 0.57 6.43 12.22
CA LEU A 52 1.22 7.14 13.33
C LEU A 52 0.29 7.29 14.55
N ALA A 53 -1.00 7.52 14.31
CA ALA A 53 -1.99 7.71 15.37
C ALA A 53 -2.51 6.40 15.99
N ASN A 54 -2.33 5.25 15.31
CA ASN A 54 -2.94 3.96 15.70
C ASN A 54 -1.88 2.88 15.99
N GLU A 55 -0.84 3.25 16.74
CA GLU A 55 0.27 2.34 17.10
C GLU A 55 -0.17 1.07 17.80
N SER A 56 -1.08 1.18 18.77
CA SER A 56 -1.61 0.02 19.50
C SER A 56 -2.27 -1.00 18.57
N TRP A 57 -2.91 -0.53 17.49
CA TRP A 57 -3.62 -1.38 16.55
C TRP A 57 -2.64 -2.25 15.74
N TRP A 58 -1.66 -1.65 15.06
CA TRP A 58 -0.77 -2.45 14.20
C TRP A 58 0.25 -3.26 15.01
N LYS A 59 0.58 -2.87 16.24
CA LYS A 59 1.41 -3.69 17.14
C LYS A 59 0.76 -5.03 17.45
N GLN A 60 -0.56 -5.05 17.69
CA GLN A 60 -1.32 -6.28 17.90
C GLN A 60 -1.43 -7.13 16.63
N VAL A 61 -1.36 -6.53 15.44
CA VAL A 61 -1.32 -7.31 14.20
C VAL A 61 0.05 -7.98 14.02
N GLN A 62 1.14 -7.34 14.45
CA GLN A 62 2.50 -7.89 14.36
C GLN A 62 2.81 -8.95 15.42
N ASP A 63 2.17 -8.90 16.59
CA ASP A 63 2.40 -9.89 17.66
C ASP A 63 1.74 -11.26 17.38
N GLY A 64 0.73 -11.29 16.51
CA GLY A 64 0.02 -12.50 16.09
C GLY A 64 0.59 -13.10 14.81
N SER A 65 1.36 -14.19 14.95
CA SER A 65 1.80 -15.16 13.92
C SER A 65 2.53 -14.68 12.65
N TYR A 66 2.56 -13.39 12.34
CA TYR A 66 3.20 -12.85 11.15
C TYR A 66 4.66 -12.46 11.42
N GLN A 67 5.61 -13.28 10.97
CA GLN A 67 7.04 -13.11 11.25
C GLN A 67 7.73 -12.05 10.37
N GLY A 68 6.98 -11.29 9.56
CA GLY A 68 7.54 -10.29 8.64
C GLY A 68 8.39 -10.90 7.51
N GLU A 69 8.34 -12.21 7.33
CA GLU A 69 9.03 -12.90 6.24
C GLU A 69 8.39 -12.59 4.89
N ARG A 70 9.23 -12.55 3.85
CA ARG A 70 8.75 -12.30 2.49
C ARG A 70 8.01 -13.53 1.95
N LEU A 71 6.69 -13.42 1.89
CA LEU A 71 5.82 -14.46 1.34
C LEU A 71 5.88 -14.48 -0.20
N GLY A 72 5.58 -15.65 -0.80
CA GLY A 72 5.49 -15.81 -2.25
C GLY A 72 6.83 -15.95 -2.98
N LEU A 73 7.90 -16.34 -2.27
CA LEU A 73 9.20 -16.69 -2.86
C LEU A 73 9.31 -18.17 -3.28
N LYS A 74 8.46 -19.04 -2.73
CA LYS A 74 8.40 -20.46 -3.07
C LYS A 74 7.18 -20.67 -3.97
N GLY A 75 7.42 -21.23 -5.16
CA GLY A 75 6.42 -21.79 -6.06
C GLY A 75 6.46 -23.31 -5.99
#